data_AF-A0E4I9-F1
#
_entry.id   AF-A0E4I9-F1
#
_cell.length_a   1.000
_cell.length_b   1.000
_cell.length_c   1.000
_cell.angle_alpha   90.00
_cell.angle_beta   90.00
_cell.angle_gamma   90.00
#
_symmetry.space_group_name_H-M   'P 1'
#
loop_
_entity.id
_entity.type
_entity.pdbx_description
1 polymer ?
#
loop_
_entity_poly.entity_id
_entity_poly.type
_entity_poly.pdbx_seq_one_letter_code
_entity_poly.pdbx_strand_id
1 'polypeptide(L)'
;MLNQHFCEIDDDISDATSFEESIQKRCMTAPPRPLTDLEEFKRSEEYEALEKAYRSQSQLIQRDYQKYDLDNPEGQHSCKKFLYHLENMCKVYKVSAVSREYRDTFSKAYKILYTDGELCYLTEILDSAQEGFPYLWVNSEKYSFSADVLDAGMRLVEAFYKVQHVIRYTYSGTLQESPDFSSSKLKDEIQLLLENFDIIWVNFEKYYVKELMQIEAEARRFILKAIELDKEMISIEVREKLKGRILVTCENYLQLKAELCKVIAQINSVANVEGKGRDDLGVKILLEAEGITRRVTREQSQAVRNLADSIKMNFQRFREQMRRYEGNIEMVDPQLKNNQELVDLLVEYETQWEKGLNYLLDPKRYTQLMLFSHIIETSAEKYSQFQEQLECRDSDIFVAIPCLIILKHLEDEDRNICLYFLPMLNDTSSKLYQSFMILKQEFQGWRRQHSKSYEYYNIIEKLLLGIPQQQFSEEESNQIEKIMQKIKFLSIELQRHNAIEWNSFIDAAINNN
;
A
#
# COMPACT_ATOMS: atom_id res chain seq x y z
N MET A 1 7.01 -9.88 1.16
CA MET A 1 8.11 -10.21 0.22
C MET A 1 8.18 -11.72 -0.06
N LEU A 2 7.04 -12.39 -0.21
CA LEU A 2 7.00 -13.81 -0.59
C LEU A 2 5.78 -14.00 -1.50
N ASN A 3 5.99 -13.78 -2.80
CA ASN A 3 5.08 -14.23 -3.85
C ASN A 3 5.84 -14.10 -5.17
N GLN A 4 6.52 -15.17 -5.57
CA GLN A 4 6.58 -15.69 -6.94
C GLN A 4 7.66 -16.77 -7.05
N HIS A 5 7.33 -17.80 -7.83
CA HIS A 5 8.14 -18.97 -8.22
C HIS A 5 8.20 -20.16 -7.26
N PHE A 6 7.06 -20.85 -7.14
CA PHE A 6 7.02 -22.28 -6.83
C PHE A 6 6.28 -23.02 -7.94
N CYS A 7 7.04 -23.49 -8.93
CA CYS A 7 6.74 -24.64 -9.79
C CYS A 7 7.90 -24.74 -10.78
N GLU A 8 8.79 -25.72 -10.57
CA GLU A 8 9.74 -26.31 -11.54
C GLU A 8 10.85 -27.04 -10.75
N ILE A 9 10.57 -28.24 -10.22
CA ILE A 9 11.62 -29.16 -9.70
C ILE A 9 11.42 -30.59 -10.24
N ASP A 10 10.54 -30.80 -11.24
CA ASP A 10 10.33 -32.14 -11.79
C ASP A 10 11.21 -32.46 -13.02
N ASP A 11 11.93 -31.50 -13.61
CA ASP A 11 12.54 -31.71 -14.94
C ASP A 11 14.08 -31.81 -14.99
N ASP A 12 14.83 -31.67 -13.89
CA ASP A 12 16.31 -31.69 -13.94
C ASP A 12 16.99 -32.73 -13.04
N ILE A 13 16.31 -33.83 -12.72
CA ILE A 13 16.97 -35.03 -12.15
C ILE A 13 17.34 -35.97 -13.30
N SER A 14 18.32 -35.57 -14.10
CA SER A 14 19.08 -36.52 -14.93
C SER A 14 20.54 -36.53 -14.51
N ASP A 15 20.82 -37.25 -13.43
CA ASP A 15 22.18 -37.62 -13.05
C ASP A 15 22.65 -38.74 -14.00
N ALA A 16 22.99 -38.34 -15.23
CA ALA A 16 23.68 -39.17 -16.20
C ALA A 16 25.16 -39.29 -15.81
N THR A 17 25.44 -39.97 -14.71
CA THR A 17 26.72 -40.63 -14.49
C THR A 17 26.46 -42.12 -14.34
N SER A 18 26.30 -42.76 -15.50
CA SER A 18 26.38 -44.20 -15.64
C SER A 18 27.66 -44.70 -14.99
N PHE A 19 27.50 -45.59 -14.01
CA PHE A 19 28.56 -46.47 -13.54
C PHE A 19 29.21 -47.15 -14.76
N GLU A 20 30.43 -46.75 -15.10
CA GLU A 20 31.30 -47.58 -15.94
C GLU A 20 31.70 -48.80 -15.12
N GLU A 21 30.89 -49.86 -15.21
CA GLU A 21 31.28 -51.22 -14.83
C GLU A 21 32.44 -51.69 -15.73
N SER A 22 33.66 -51.29 -15.39
CA SER A 22 34.84 -52.03 -15.82
C SER A 22 34.90 -53.34 -15.01
N ILE A 23 34.15 -54.36 -15.47
CA ILE A 23 34.34 -55.74 -15.04
C ILE A 23 35.71 -56.19 -15.56
N GLN A 24 36.77 -55.84 -14.84
CA GLN A 24 38.05 -56.55 -14.94
C GLN A 24 37.79 -57.97 -14.44
N LYS A 25 37.62 -58.89 -15.40
CA LYS A 25 37.62 -60.35 -15.17
C LYS A 25 38.93 -60.74 -14.46
N ARG A 26 38.96 -60.70 -13.13
CA ARG A 26 39.94 -61.46 -12.35
C ARG A 26 39.55 -62.93 -12.43
N CYS A 27 40.50 -63.75 -12.88
CA CYS A 27 40.39 -65.20 -12.86
C CYS A 27 40.07 -65.67 -11.42
N MET A 28 38.86 -66.21 -11.23
CA MET A 28 38.41 -66.75 -9.95
C MET A 28 39.04 -68.11 -9.70
N THR A 29 39.90 -68.22 -8.68
CA THR A 29 40.39 -69.50 -8.15
C THR A 29 40.18 -69.67 -6.64
N ALA A 30 39.42 -68.76 -6.00
CA ALA A 30 39.00 -68.89 -4.61
C ALA A 30 37.49 -68.56 -4.46
N PRO A 31 36.76 -69.24 -3.56
CA PRO A 31 35.38 -68.89 -3.24
C PRO A 31 35.29 -67.45 -2.69
N PRO A 32 34.21 -66.70 -2.96
CA PRO A 32 34.06 -65.34 -2.47
C PRO A 32 34.11 -65.34 -0.93
N ARG A 33 34.97 -64.50 -0.36
CA ARG A 33 34.99 -64.29 1.09
C ARG A 33 33.65 -63.66 1.54
N PRO A 34 33.13 -63.97 2.74
CA PRO A 34 32.03 -63.22 3.32
C PRO A 34 32.40 -61.74 3.32
N LEU A 35 31.44 -60.89 2.96
CA LEU A 35 31.62 -59.45 3.03
C LEU A 35 31.81 -59.06 4.51
N THR A 36 32.68 -58.08 4.74
CA THR A 36 32.77 -57.42 6.05
C THR A 36 31.51 -56.57 6.27
N ASP A 37 31.14 -56.32 7.53
CA ASP A 37 29.99 -55.48 7.90
C ASP A 37 30.06 -54.08 7.25
N LEU A 38 31.28 -53.54 7.07
CA LEU A 38 31.53 -52.30 6.34
C LEU A 38 31.25 -52.41 4.84
N GLU A 39 31.62 -53.51 4.19
CA GLU A 39 31.37 -53.75 2.77
C GLU A 39 29.87 -53.97 2.50
N GLU A 40 29.15 -54.61 3.42
CA GLU A 40 27.69 -54.74 3.35
C GLU A 40 27.01 -53.38 3.55
N PHE A 41 27.44 -52.60 4.55
CA PHE A 41 26.92 -51.25 4.77
C PHE A 41 27.12 -50.34 3.56
N LYS A 42 28.31 -50.36 2.92
CA LYS A 42 28.58 -49.54 1.71
C LYS A 42 27.69 -49.86 0.51
N ARG A 43 27.02 -51.02 0.50
CA ARG A 43 26.05 -51.43 -0.53
C ARG A 43 24.60 -51.18 -0.14
N SER A 44 24.37 -50.63 1.05
CA SER A 44 23.04 -50.40 1.62
C SER A 44 22.48 -49.03 1.22
N GLU A 45 21.15 -48.92 1.20
CA GLU A 45 20.43 -47.65 0.97
C GLU A 45 20.78 -46.62 2.06
N GLU A 46 21.05 -47.08 3.28
CA GLU A 46 21.49 -46.25 4.41
C GLU A 46 22.82 -45.53 4.13
N TYR A 47 23.77 -46.21 3.49
CA TYR A 47 25.04 -45.60 3.11
C TYR A 47 24.86 -44.62 1.94
N GLU A 48 24.05 -44.94 0.95
CA GLU A 48 23.74 -44.03 -0.16
C GLU A 48 23.10 -42.73 0.36
N ALA A 49 22.16 -42.84 1.31
CA ALA A 49 21.53 -41.69 1.95
C ALA A 49 22.55 -40.85 2.75
N LEU A 50 23.45 -41.50 3.51
CA LEU A 50 24.53 -40.84 4.24
C LEU A 50 25.51 -40.12 3.28
N GLU A 51 25.88 -40.75 2.17
CA GLU A 51 26.78 -40.18 1.18
C GLU A 51 26.16 -38.95 0.48
N LYS A 52 24.88 -39.03 0.09
CA LYS A 52 24.15 -37.90 -0.50
C LYS A 52 24.06 -36.71 0.46
N ALA A 53 23.77 -36.97 1.74
CA ALA A 53 23.75 -35.93 2.77
C ALA A 53 25.14 -35.33 3.01
N TYR A 54 26.19 -36.14 3.05
CA TYR A 54 27.57 -35.67 3.15
C TYR A 54 27.98 -34.77 1.97
N ARG A 55 27.68 -35.20 0.73
CA ARG A 55 27.99 -34.44 -0.49
C ARG A 55 27.26 -33.10 -0.51
N SER A 56 25.96 -33.09 -0.26
CA SER A 56 25.16 -31.86 -0.25
C SER A 56 25.57 -30.91 0.89
N GLN A 57 25.94 -31.43 2.07
CA GLN A 57 26.49 -30.61 3.15
C GLN A 57 27.77 -29.87 2.74
N SER A 58 28.63 -30.49 1.94
CA SER A 58 29.87 -29.86 1.46
C SER A 58 29.64 -28.72 0.47
N GLN A 59 28.44 -28.62 -0.10
CA GLN A 59 28.01 -27.57 -1.04
C GLN A 59 27.31 -26.40 -0.35
N LEU A 60 27.13 -26.44 0.98
CA LEU A 60 26.52 -25.36 1.73
C LEU A 60 27.41 -24.11 1.71
N ILE A 61 26.80 -22.98 1.36
CA ILE A 61 27.48 -21.69 1.26
C ILE A 61 27.38 -20.99 2.62
N GLN A 62 28.54 -20.60 3.16
CA GLN A 62 28.62 -19.84 4.40
C GLN A 62 28.99 -18.39 4.09
N ARG A 63 28.25 -17.44 4.69
CA ARG A 63 28.55 -16.02 4.59
C ARG A 63 29.65 -15.63 5.58
N ASP A 64 29.55 -16.17 6.79
CA ASP A 64 30.49 -16.01 7.91
C ASP A 64 30.71 -17.35 8.61
N TYR A 65 31.69 -17.45 9.51
CA TYR A 65 32.02 -18.68 10.27
C TYR A 65 30.84 -19.30 11.06
N GLN A 66 29.72 -18.59 11.19
CA GLN A 66 28.56 -18.98 11.99
C GLN A 66 27.21 -18.82 11.27
N LYS A 67 27.17 -18.52 9.96
CA LYS A 67 25.92 -18.32 9.23
C LYS A 67 25.95 -18.85 7.80
N TYR A 68 24.86 -19.48 7.39
CA TYR A 68 24.65 -19.91 6.01
C TYR A 68 24.07 -18.77 5.19
N ASP A 69 24.55 -18.64 3.96
CA ASP A 69 24.03 -17.65 3.02
C ASP A 69 22.71 -18.14 2.44
N LEU A 70 21.60 -17.88 3.12
CA LEU A 70 20.25 -18.21 2.66
C LEU A 70 19.58 -17.04 1.92
N ASP A 71 20.24 -15.87 1.88
CA ASP A 71 19.83 -14.70 1.09
C ASP A 71 20.12 -14.90 -0.41
N ASN A 72 21.18 -15.66 -0.73
CA ASN A 72 21.58 -15.98 -2.09
C ASN A 72 20.77 -17.18 -2.65
N PRO A 73 20.19 -17.10 -3.86
CA PRO A 73 19.50 -18.22 -4.51
C PRO A 73 20.30 -19.53 -4.55
N GLU A 74 21.61 -19.47 -4.79
CA GLU A 74 22.47 -20.66 -4.80
C GLU A 74 22.59 -21.29 -3.41
N GLY A 75 22.70 -20.46 -2.37
CA GLY A 75 22.81 -20.93 -1.00
C GLY A 75 21.49 -21.48 -0.46
N GLN A 76 20.37 -20.86 -0.82
CA GLN A 76 19.03 -21.38 -0.57
C GLN A 76 18.82 -22.73 -1.25
N HIS A 77 19.23 -22.87 -2.52
CA HIS A 77 19.14 -24.13 -3.26
C HIS A 77 19.97 -25.24 -2.62
N SER A 78 21.25 -24.98 -2.31
CA SER A 78 22.13 -25.92 -1.64
C SER A 78 21.59 -26.36 -0.27
N CYS A 79 21.04 -25.42 0.51
CA CYS A 79 20.46 -25.73 1.81
C CYS A 79 19.18 -26.56 1.69
N LYS A 80 18.28 -26.19 0.77
CA LYS A 80 17.06 -26.95 0.49
C LYS A 80 17.38 -28.39 0.09
N LYS A 81 18.42 -28.58 -0.75
CA LYS A 81 18.90 -29.91 -1.15
C LYS A 81 19.42 -30.71 0.05
N PHE A 82 20.19 -30.10 0.93
CA PHE A 82 20.68 -30.78 2.13
C PHE A 82 19.53 -31.18 3.08
N LEU A 83 18.58 -30.28 3.33
CA LEU A 83 17.38 -30.56 4.15
C LEU A 83 16.55 -31.70 3.56
N TYR A 84 16.35 -31.71 2.24
CA TYR A 84 15.70 -32.83 1.55
C TYR A 84 16.43 -34.17 1.76
N HIS A 85 17.76 -34.17 1.70
CA HIS A 85 18.54 -35.37 2.00
C HIS A 85 18.41 -35.82 3.47
N LEU A 86 18.29 -34.89 4.42
CA LEU A 86 17.99 -35.23 5.82
C LEU A 86 16.60 -35.86 5.97
N GLU A 87 15.58 -35.35 5.27
CA GLU A 87 14.25 -35.97 5.25
C GLU A 87 14.31 -37.40 4.69
N ASN A 88 15.04 -37.59 3.58
CA ASN A 88 15.23 -38.92 3.01
C ASN A 88 15.98 -39.86 3.97
N MET A 89 17.00 -39.35 4.67
CA MET A 89 17.68 -40.12 5.72
C MET A 89 16.70 -40.53 6.82
N CYS A 90 15.79 -39.64 7.25
CA CYS A 90 14.78 -40.01 8.25
C CYS A 90 13.92 -41.20 7.79
N LYS A 91 13.53 -41.23 6.50
CA LYS A 91 12.77 -42.34 5.90
C LYS A 91 13.60 -43.63 5.85
N VAL A 92 14.82 -43.57 5.33
CA VAL A 92 15.71 -44.72 5.14
C VAL A 92 16.15 -45.35 6.46
N TYR A 93 16.50 -44.52 7.45
CA TYR A 93 16.89 -44.96 8.81
C TYR A 93 15.68 -45.25 9.72
N LYS A 94 14.44 -45.15 9.21
CA LYS A 94 13.20 -45.44 9.95
C LYS A 94 13.09 -44.68 11.27
N VAL A 95 13.48 -43.41 11.24
CA VAL A 95 13.44 -42.46 12.35
C VAL A 95 12.00 -42.31 12.87
N SER A 96 11.83 -42.36 14.19
CA SER A 96 10.53 -42.07 14.81
C SER A 96 10.27 -40.57 14.81
N ALA A 97 9.80 -40.05 13.69
CA ALA A 97 9.50 -38.62 13.53
C ALA A 97 8.26 -38.20 14.34
N VAL A 98 8.30 -36.96 14.83
CA VAL A 98 7.23 -36.30 15.55
C VAL A 98 6.07 -35.96 14.61
N SER A 99 4.84 -36.19 15.07
CA SER A 99 3.62 -35.89 14.31
C SER A 99 3.56 -34.42 13.86
N ARG A 100 3.13 -34.21 12.61
CA ARG A 100 2.91 -32.89 12.00
C ARG A 100 1.50 -32.36 12.17
N GLU A 101 0.64 -33.02 12.94
CA GLU A 101 -0.76 -32.61 13.23
C GLU A 101 -0.87 -31.17 13.77
N TYR A 102 0.17 -30.62 14.41
CA TYR A 102 0.14 -29.23 14.86
C TYR A 102 0.00 -28.23 13.70
N ARG A 103 0.43 -28.59 12.48
CA ARG A 103 0.27 -27.77 11.27
C ARG A 103 -1.21 -27.58 10.91
N ASP A 104 -2.12 -28.43 11.40
CA ASP A 104 -3.57 -28.23 11.24
C ASP A 104 -4.08 -26.96 11.92
N THR A 105 -3.33 -26.43 12.89
CA THR A 105 -3.66 -25.18 13.58
C THR A 105 -3.16 -23.93 12.83
N PHE A 106 -2.35 -24.09 11.78
CA PHE A 106 -1.83 -22.97 11.00
C PHE A 106 -2.90 -22.33 10.11
N SER A 107 -2.75 -21.04 9.80
CA SER A 107 -3.61 -20.37 8.81
C SER A 107 -3.39 -20.95 7.41
N LYS A 108 -4.30 -20.68 6.46
CA LYS A 108 -4.17 -21.27 5.11
C LYS A 108 -2.91 -20.78 4.41
N ALA A 109 -2.52 -19.53 4.66
CA ALA A 109 -1.30 -18.91 4.15
C ALA A 109 -0.01 -19.65 4.57
N TYR A 110 0.03 -20.24 5.76
CA TYR A 110 1.18 -21.05 6.18
C TYR A 110 1.04 -22.50 5.73
N LYS A 111 -0.18 -23.07 5.75
CA LYS A 111 -0.41 -24.47 5.33
C LYS A 111 0.04 -24.75 3.90
N ILE A 112 -0.17 -23.81 2.98
CA ILE A 112 0.22 -23.96 1.56
C ILE A 112 1.74 -24.16 1.35
N LEU A 113 2.57 -23.80 2.34
CA LEU A 113 4.02 -23.97 2.28
C LEU A 113 4.44 -25.43 2.52
N TYR A 114 3.54 -26.27 3.05
CA TYR A 114 3.84 -27.64 3.45
C TYR A 114 3.14 -28.66 2.56
N THR A 115 3.79 -29.80 2.35
CA THR A 115 3.17 -30.99 1.76
C THR A 115 2.51 -31.82 2.85
N ASP A 116 1.22 -32.13 2.70
CA ASP A 116 0.44 -32.89 3.67
C ASP A 116 1.08 -34.26 3.96
N GLY A 117 1.27 -34.56 5.25
CA GLY A 117 1.81 -35.85 5.72
C GLY A 117 3.33 -36.02 5.61
N GLU A 118 4.06 -35.04 5.07
CA GLU A 118 5.51 -35.10 4.91
C GLU A 118 6.27 -34.28 5.98
N LEU A 119 7.55 -34.61 6.21
CA LEU A 119 8.39 -33.89 7.18
C LEU A 119 8.55 -32.41 6.80
N CYS A 120 8.96 -32.15 5.55
CA CYS A 120 9.04 -30.83 4.93
C CYS A 120 9.76 -29.79 5.81
N TYR A 121 11.10 -29.88 5.84
CA TYR A 121 11.99 -28.93 6.49
C TYR A 121 12.22 -27.72 5.56
N LEU A 122 11.54 -26.62 5.86
CA LEU A 122 11.63 -25.37 5.09
C LEU A 122 12.91 -24.60 5.40
N THR A 123 13.54 -24.06 4.35
CA THR A 123 14.72 -23.19 4.46
C THR A 123 14.44 -21.93 5.27
N GLU A 124 13.23 -21.39 5.15
CA GLU A 124 12.76 -20.17 5.81
C GLU A 124 12.67 -20.34 7.34
N ILE A 125 12.37 -21.55 7.81
CA ILE A 125 12.35 -21.88 9.24
C ILE A 125 13.78 -21.93 9.77
N LEU A 126 14.71 -22.58 9.05
CA LEU A 126 16.11 -22.60 9.44
C LEU A 126 16.73 -21.20 9.41
N ASP A 127 16.39 -20.40 8.40
CA ASP A 127 16.86 -19.03 8.25
C ASP A 127 16.40 -18.15 9.42
N SER A 128 15.12 -18.26 9.78
CA SER A 128 14.56 -17.56 10.94
C SER A 128 15.26 -17.94 12.25
N ALA A 129 15.64 -19.22 12.41
CA ALA A 129 16.39 -19.69 13.57
C ALA A 129 17.82 -19.15 13.62
N GLN A 130 18.54 -19.12 12.49
CA GLN A 130 19.92 -18.61 12.44
C GLN A 130 20.00 -17.10 12.64
N GLU A 131 19.01 -16.37 12.13
CA GLU A 131 18.98 -14.92 12.29
C GLU A 131 18.65 -14.55 13.73
N GLY A 132 17.76 -15.31 14.39
CA GLY A 132 17.49 -15.16 15.81
C GLY A 132 17.00 -13.76 16.19
N PHE A 133 16.30 -13.07 15.28
CA PHE A 133 15.84 -11.71 15.53
C PHE A 133 14.89 -11.67 16.73
N PRO A 134 15.16 -10.84 17.76
CA PRO A 134 14.34 -10.80 18.96
C PRO A 134 13.01 -10.06 18.77
N TYR A 135 12.84 -9.36 17.65
CA TYR A 135 11.64 -8.58 17.36
C TYR A 135 11.44 -8.33 15.87
N LEU A 136 10.21 -8.02 15.50
CA LEU A 136 9.79 -7.53 14.19
C LEU A 136 9.18 -6.13 14.30
N TRP A 137 9.29 -5.36 13.23
CA TRP A 137 8.60 -4.09 13.08
C TRP A 137 7.49 -4.24 12.04
N VAL A 138 6.24 -4.04 12.46
CA VAL A 138 5.07 -4.10 11.59
C VAL A 138 4.23 -2.86 11.83
N ASN A 139 3.91 -2.11 10.77
CA ASN A 139 3.10 -0.88 10.85
C ASN A 139 3.62 0.14 11.90
N SER A 140 4.95 0.32 11.97
CA SER A 140 5.65 1.19 12.94
C SER A 140 5.54 0.74 14.40
N GLU A 141 5.09 -0.49 14.66
CA GLU A 141 5.03 -1.10 15.98
C GLU A 141 6.04 -2.23 16.13
N LYS A 142 6.63 -2.33 17.32
CA LYS A 142 7.61 -3.37 17.65
C LYS A 142 6.91 -4.56 18.31
N TYR A 143 7.07 -5.73 17.73
CA TYR A 143 6.60 -7.01 18.27
C TYR A 143 7.80 -7.85 18.67
N SER A 144 7.85 -8.27 19.94
CA SER A 144 8.96 -9.09 20.45
C SER A 144 8.55 -10.55 20.51
N PHE A 145 9.43 -11.43 20.03
CA PHE A 145 9.27 -12.86 20.20
C PHE A 145 9.51 -13.27 21.65
N SER A 146 8.83 -14.33 22.09
CA SER A 146 9.06 -14.86 23.43
C SER A 146 10.45 -15.46 23.60
N ALA A 147 10.90 -15.57 24.85
CA ALA A 147 12.16 -16.25 25.16
C ALA A 147 12.14 -17.73 24.72
N ASP A 148 10.97 -18.37 24.71
CA ASP A 148 10.81 -19.76 24.29
C ASP A 148 11.09 -19.94 22.79
N VAL A 149 10.63 -19.00 21.94
CA VAL A 149 10.95 -19.00 20.50
C VAL A 149 12.46 -18.83 20.28
N LEU A 150 13.08 -17.88 20.98
CA LEU A 150 14.50 -17.60 20.82
C LEU A 150 15.39 -18.76 21.29
N ASP A 151 15.09 -19.36 22.45
CA ASP A 151 15.80 -20.54 22.95
C ASP A 151 15.61 -21.75 22.01
N ALA A 152 14.38 -21.97 21.51
CA ALA A 152 14.14 -23.03 20.54
C ALA A 152 14.90 -22.81 19.22
N GLY A 153 15.03 -21.56 18.77
CA GLY A 153 15.79 -21.20 17.57
C GLY A 153 17.28 -21.47 17.72
N MET A 154 17.88 -21.04 18.84
CA MET A 154 19.29 -21.35 19.14
C MET A 154 19.54 -22.86 19.17
N ARG A 155 18.67 -23.63 19.82
CA ARG A 155 18.78 -25.10 19.88
C ARG A 155 18.68 -25.73 18.51
N LEU A 156 17.83 -25.20 17.62
CA LEU A 156 17.72 -25.70 16.25
C LEU A 156 19.01 -25.49 15.46
N VAL A 157 19.62 -24.31 15.56
CA VAL A 157 20.90 -24.01 14.91
C VAL A 157 22.02 -24.91 15.44
N GLU A 158 22.11 -25.08 16.76
CA GLU A 158 23.06 -26.01 17.39
C GLU A 158 22.84 -27.46 16.93
N ALA A 159 21.59 -27.91 16.87
CA ALA A 159 21.23 -29.24 16.39
C ALA A 159 21.61 -29.42 14.92
N PHE A 160 21.40 -28.40 14.08
CA PHE A 160 21.79 -28.42 12.67
C PHE A 160 23.31 -28.60 12.50
N TYR A 161 24.12 -27.83 13.24
CA TYR A 161 25.58 -28.02 13.24
C TYR A 161 26.01 -29.38 13.78
N LYS A 162 25.31 -29.89 14.81
CA LYS A 162 25.58 -31.23 15.34
C LYS A 162 25.30 -32.31 14.30
N VAL A 163 24.18 -32.22 13.58
CA VAL A 163 23.84 -33.16 12.49
C VAL A 163 24.93 -33.19 11.44
N GLN A 164 25.34 -32.01 10.98
CA GLN A 164 26.42 -31.85 10.02
C GLN A 164 27.77 -32.41 10.49
N HIS A 165 28.13 -32.17 11.75
CA HIS A 165 29.37 -32.68 12.32
C HIS A 165 29.36 -34.21 12.35
N VAL A 166 28.27 -34.80 12.83
CA VAL A 166 28.15 -36.26 12.92
C VAL A 166 28.12 -36.89 11.54
N ILE A 167 27.37 -36.36 10.56
CA ILE A 167 27.37 -36.87 9.18
C ILE A 167 28.79 -36.88 8.60
N ARG A 168 29.54 -35.78 8.77
CA ARG A 168 30.94 -35.68 8.32
C ARG A 168 31.85 -36.70 9.01
N TYR A 169 31.75 -36.80 10.33
CA TYR A 169 32.56 -37.71 11.14
C TYR A 169 32.27 -39.17 10.78
N THR A 170 30.99 -39.55 10.74
CA THR A 170 30.52 -40.89 10.43
C THR A 170 30.91 -41.30 9.01
N TYR A 171 30.70 -40.45 8.01
CA TYR A 171 31.11 -40.73 6.64
C TYR A 171 32.64 -40.90 6.53
N SER A 172 33.42 -40.00 7.15
CA SER A 172 34.88 -40.12 7.16
C SER A 172 35.36 -41.41 7.84
N GLY A 173 34.67 -41.84 8.90
CA GLY A 173 34.91 -43.11 9.58
C GLY A 173 34.70 -44.33 8.67
N THR A 174 33.74 -44.30 7.74
CA THR A 174 33.55 -45.39 6.76
C THR A 174 34.67 -45.49 5.71
N LEU A 175 35.48 -44.45 5.55
CA LEU A 175 36.64 -44.45 4.65
C LEU A 175 37.88 -45.07 5.32
N GLN A 176 37.94 -45.06 6.65
CA GLN A 176 39.03 -45.65 7.42
C GLN A 176 38.63 -47.09 7.78
N GLU A 177 39.31 -48.10 7.21
CA GLU A 177 39.06 -49.51 7.50
C GLU A 177 39.40 -49.84 8.96
N SER A 178 38.44 -49.63 9.86
CA SER A 178 38.56 -49.99 11.28
C SER A 178 38.08 -51.43 11.51
N PRO A 179 38.87 -52.29 12.17
CA PRO A 179 38.44 -53.63 12.53
C PRO A 179 37.28 -53.66 13.54
N ASP A 180 36.99 -52.54 14.22
CA ASP A 180 35.91 -52.41 15.20
C ASP A 180 34.62 -51.78 14.62
N PHE A 181 34.53 -51.63 13.29
CA PHE A 181 33.34 -51.06 12.65
C PHE A 181 32.10 -51.92 12.92
N SER A 182 31.00 -51.26 13.30
CA SER A 182 29.70 -51.88 13.46
C SER A 182 28.63 -51.02 12.78
N SER A 183 28.01 -51.56 11.74
CA SER A 183 26.94 -50.89 11.00
C SER A 183 25.72 -50.63 11.88
N SER A 184 25.38 -51.57 12.78
CA SER A 184 24.27 -51.44 13.73
C SER A 184 24.44 -50.23 14.64
N LYS A 185 25.61 -50.08 15.28
CA LYS A 185 25.87 -48.95 16.18
C LYS A 185 25.80 -47.61 15.46
N LEU A 186 26.37 -47.55 14.26
CA LEU A 186 26.32 -46.36 13.42
C LEU A 186 24.88 -45.98 13.05
N LYS A 187 24.06 -46.98 12.68
CA LYS A 187 22.63 -46.77 12.38
C LYS A 187 21.88 -46.25 13.61
N ASP A 188 22.10 -46.83 14.79
CA ASP A 188 21.48 -46.38 16.03
C ASP A 188 21.88 -44.93 16.39
N GLU A 189 23.15 -44.56 16.19
CA GLU A 189 23.66 -43.21 16.41
C GLU A 189 23.03 -42.18 15.46
N ILE A 190 22.96 -42.49 14.16
CA ILE A 190 22.30 -41.62 13.16
C ILE A 190 20.81 -41.50 13.45
N GLN A 191 20.15 -42.60 13.79
CA GLN A 191 18.72 -42.60 14.10
C GLN A 191 18.43 -41.67 15.29
N LEU A 192 19.14 -41.84 16.41
CA LEU A 192 18.95 -41.01 17.61
C LEU A 192 19.23 -39.52 17.33
N LEU A 193 20.24 -39.23 16.51
CA LEU A 193 20.58 -37.87 16.10
C LEU A 193 19.44 -37.21 15.30
N LEU A 194 18.89 -37.93 14.32
CA LEU A 194 17.80 -37.44 13.47
C LEU A 194 16.48 -37.31 14.25
N GLU A 195 16.18 -38.24 15.15
CA GLU A 195 15.02 -38.14 16.06
C GLU A 195 15.11 -36.88 16.93
N ASN A 196 16.28 -36.63 17.51
CA ASN A 196 16.50 -35.43 18.32
C ASN A 196 16.45 -34.14 17.49
N PHE A 197 16.99 -34.15 16.27
CA PHE A 197 16.90 -33.01 15.35
C PHE A 197 15.45 -32.70 14.99
N ASP A 198 14.66 -33.72 14.67
CA ASP A 198 13.24 -33.57 14.32
C ASP A 198 12.41 -33.01 15.48
N ILE A 199 12.64 -33.48 16.71
CA ILE A 199 11.99 -32.94 17.92
C ILE A 199 12.29 -31.45 18.08
N ILE A 200 13.56 -31.06 17.91
CA ILE A 200 13.98 -29.66 18.05
C ILE A 200 13.38 -28.80 16.94
N TRP A 201 13.37 -29.30 15.70
CA TRP A 201 12.76 -28.63 14.55
C TRP A 201 11.28 -28.34 14.79
N VAL A 202 10.51 -29.37 15.15
CA VAL A 202 9.07 -29.24 15.39
C VAL A 202 8.77 -28.24 16.50
N ASN A 203 9.56 -28.25 17.58
CA ASN A 203 9.36 -27.32 18.68
C ASN A 203 9.56 -25.86 18.24
N PHE A 204 10.64 -25.58 17.49
CA PHE A 204 10.87 -24.23 16.97
C PHE A 204 9.81 -23.82 15.95
N GLU A 205 9.53 -24.65 14.94
CA GLU A 205 8.53 -24.36 13.90
C GLU A 205 7.17 -24.04 14.53
N LYS A 206 6.73 -24.85 15.50
CA LYS A 206 5.45 -24.66 16.18
C LYS A 206 5.39 -23.34 16.96
N TYR A 207 6.43 -22.98 17.71
CA TYR A 207 6.43 -21.74 18.48
C TYR A 207 6.55 -20.52 17.58
N TYR A 208 7.48 -20.56 16.62
CA TYR A 208 7.76 -19.46 15.72
C TYR A 208 6.56 -19.11 14.83
N VAL A 209 5.99 -20.10 14.11
CA VAL A 209 4.85 -19.87 13.22
C VAL A 209 3.62 -19.40 14.01
N LYS A 210 3.40 -19.96 15.21
CA LYS A 210 2.29 -19.52 16.07
C LYS A 210 2.42 -18.06 16.49
N GLU A 211 3.61 -17.61 16.88
CA GLU A 211 3.82 -16.20 17.24
C GLU A 211 3.75 -15.28 16.02
N LEU A 212 4.26 -15.69 14.86
CA LEU A 212 4.06 -14.95 13.61
C LEU A 212 2.58 -14.75 13.32
N MET A 213 1.77 -15.81 13.37
CA MET A 213 0.32 -15.71 13.16
C MET A 213 -0.36 -14.74 14.14
N GLN A 214 0.10 -14.68 15.40
CA GLN A 214 -0.42 -13.73 16.39
C GLN A 214 -0.05 -12.30 16.05
N ILE A 215 1.23 -12.05 15.73
CA ILE A 215 1.73 -10.73 15.32
C ILE A 215 0.96 -10.24 14.09
N GLU A 216 0.78 -11.11 13.09
CA GLU A 216 0.04 -10.75 11.89
C GLU A 216 -1.44 -10.46 12.16
N ALA A 217 -2.10 -11.20 13.05
CA ALA A 217 -3.49 -10.94 13.44
C ALA A 217 -3.62 -9.59 14.15
N GLU A 218 -2.68 -9.25 15.04
CA GLU A 218 -2.63 -7.96 15.71
C GLU A 218 -2.31 -6.81 14.75
N ALA A 219 -1.44 -7.04 13.76
CA ALA A 219 -1.12 -6.04 12.73
C ALA A 219 -2.34 -5.70 11.85
N ARG A 220 -3.22 -6.68 11.60
CA ARG A 220 -4.48 -6.49 10.84
C ARG A 220 -5.63 -5.95 11.70
N ARG A 221 -5.44 -5.68 13.00
CA ARG A 221 -6.52 -5.29 13.92
C ARG A 221 -7.31 -4.06 13.47
N PHE A 222 -6.67 -3.08 12.82
CA PHE A 222 -7.34 -1.87 12.34
C PHE A 222 -8.29 -2.19 11.18
N ILE A 223 -7.89 -3.08 10.28
CA ILE A 223 -8.74 -3.58 9.19
C ILE A 223 -9.92 -4.36 9.76
N LEU A 224 -9.67 -5.28 10.69
CA LEU A 224 -10.73 -6.04 11.37
C LEU A 224 -11.73 -5.12 12.08
N LYS A 225 -11.24 -4.10 12.79
CA LYS A 225 -12.10 -3.11 13.44
C LYS A 225 -12.94 -2.31 12.43
N ALA A 226 -12.36 -1.92 11.30
CA ALA A 226 -13.08 -1.22 10.24
C ALA A 226 -14.17 -2.09 9.60
N ILE A 227 -13.89 -3.38 9.38
CA ILE A 227 -14.85 -4.37 8.89
C ILE A 227 -16.04 -4.48 9.84
N GLU A 228 -15.81 -4.65 11.15
CA GLU A 228 -16.87 -4.80 12.14
C GLU A 228 -17.73 -3.53 12.26
N LEU A 229 -17.11 -2.35 12.21
CA LEU A 229 -17.84 -1.08 12.18
C LEU A 229 -18.71 -0.95 10.92
N ASP A 230 -18.20 -1.35 9.74
CA ASP A 230 -19.00 -1.32 8.50
C ASP A 230 -20.20 -2.26 8.57
N LYS A 231 -20.04 -3.47 9.11
CA LYS A 231 -21.15 -4.42 9.32
C LYS A 231 -22.24 -3.86 10.20
N GLU A 232 -21.86 -3.24 11.31
CA GLU A 232 -22.84 -2.64 12.22
C GLU A 232 -23.57 -1.48 11.54
N MET A 233 -22.84 -0.64 10.80
CA MET A 233 -23.44 0.42 9.98
C MET A 233 -24.44 -0.13 8.95
N ILE A 234 -24.10 -1.20 8.23
CA ILE A 234 -25.00 -1.86 7.26
C ILE A 234 -26.24 -2.42 7.96
N SER A 235 -26.08 -3.05 9.13
CA SER A 235 -27.20 -3.58 9.91
C SER A 235 -28.20 -2.48 10.28
N ILE A 236 -27.70 -1.30 10.67
CA ILE A 236 -28.53 -0.12 10.94
C ILE A 236 -29.18 0.42 9.66
N GLU A 237 -28.42 0.53 8.56
CA GLU A 237 -28.93 0.96 7.25
C GLU A 237 -30.13 0.11 6.79
N VAL A 238 -30.02 -1.21 6.88
CA VAL A 238 -31.11 -2.15 6.53
C VAL A 238 -32.31 -1.97 7.47
N ARG A 239 -32.07 -1.90 8.77
CA ARG A 239 -33.13 -1.79 9.79
C ARG A 239 -33.93 -0.50 9.67
N GLU A 240 -33.26 0.64 9.45
CA GLU A 240 -33.92 1.93 9.32
C GLU A 240 -34.63 2.08 7.97
N LYS A 241 -34.07 1.50 6.89
CA LYS A 241 -34.75 1.39 5.59
C LYS A 241 -36.06 0.62 5.68
N LEU A 242 -36.09 -0.49 6.42
CA LEU A 242 -37.32 -1.27 6.65
C LEU A 242 -38.39 -0.49 7.45
N LYS A 243 -37.96 0.42 8.32
CA LYS A 243 -38.87 1.29 9.09
C LYS A 243 -39.33 2.55 8.33
N GLY A 244 -38.84 2.78 7.11
CA GLY A 244 -39.11 4.00 6.34
C GLY A 244 -38.53 5.27 6.96
N ARG A 245 -37.51 5.16 7.83
CA ARG A 245 -36.90 6.30 8.52
C ARG A 245 -35.68 6.84 7.76
N ILE A 246 -35.45 8.15 7.88
CA ILE A 246 -34.30 8.82 7.28
C ILE A 246 -33.07 8.59 8.16
N LEU A 247 -32.12 7.78 7.65
CA LEU A 247 -30.89 7.35 8.33
C LEU A 247 -30.05 8.50 8.92
N VAL A 248 -30.11 9.67 8.30
CA VAL A 248 -29.35 10.89 8.63
C VAL A 248 -29.52 11.32 10.09
N THR A 249 -30.67 11.01 10.69
CA THR A 249 -31.02 11.45 12.05
C THR A 249 -30.67 10.42 13.13
N CYS A 250 -30.15 9.25 12.75
CA CYS A 250 -29.80 8.20 13.69
C CYS A 250 -28.46 8.50 14.37
N GLU A 251 -28.50 8.91 15.63
CA GLU A 251 -27.29 9.23 16.42
C GLU A 251 -26.30 8.06 16.46
N ASN A 252 -26.79 6.83 16.64
CA ASN A 252 -25.93 5.63 16.67
C ASN A 252 -25.18 5.44 15.34
N TYR A 253 -25.84 5.69 14.20
CA TYR A 253 -25.19 5.60 12.89
C TYR A 253 -24.10 6.68 12.74
N LEU A 254 -24.37 7.91 13.19
CA LEU A 254 -23.40 9.01 13.15
C LEU A 254 -22.19 8.72 14.06
N GLN A 255 -22.40 8.09 15.21
CA GLN A 255 -21.33 7.68 16.11
C GLN A 255 -20.45 6.60 15.47
N LEU A 256 -21.04 5.54 14.91
CA LEU A 256 -20.27 4.49 14.21
C LEU A 256 -19.50 5.04 13.02
N LYS A 257 -20.11 5.95 12.27
CA LYS A 257 -19.44 6.66 11.17
C LYS A 257 -18.25 7.47 11.66
N ALA A 258 -18.38 8.16 12.79
CA ALA A 258 -17.29 8.91 13.39
C ALA A 258 -16.15 7.98 13.86
N GLU A 259 -16.48 6.85 14.47
CA GLU A 259 -15.50 5.83 14.86
C GLU A 259 -14.83 5.20 13.64
N LEU A 260 -15.56 4.94 12.55
CA LEU A 260 -14.97 4.42 11.31
C LEU A 260 -13.99 5.42 10.70
N CYS A 261 -14.31 6.71 10.65
CA CYS A 261 -13.36 7.74 10.21
C CYS A 261 -12.09 7.77 11.07
N LYS A 262 -12.19 7.61 12.39
CA LYS A 262 -11.00 7.50 13.26
C LYS A 262 -10.16 6.28 12.91
N VAL A 263 -10.78 5.14 12.66
CA VAL A 263 -10.05 3.92 12.25
C VAL A 263 -9.41 4.10 10.87
N ILE A 264 -10.09 4.73 9.91
CA ILE A 264 -9.51 5.09 8.61
C ILE A 264 -8.26 5.95 8.81
N ALA A 265 -8.29 6.93 9.71
CA ALA A 265 -7.14 7.77 10.02
C ALA A 265 -5.97 6.97 10.63
N GLN A 266 -6.26 6.01 11.52
CA GLN A 266 -5.24 5.09 12.06
C GLN A 266 -4.61 4.23 10.96
N ILE A 267 -5.42 3.68 10.06
CA ILE A 267 -4.93 2.91 8.90
C ILE A 267 -4.08 3.81 8.00
N ASN A 268 -4.55 5.03 7.72
CA ASN A 268 -3.83 6.02 6.91
C ASN A 268 -2.42 6.30 7.48
N SER A 269 -2.30 6.48 8.80
CA SER A 269 -1.01 6.77 9.43
C SER A 269 0.06 5.68 9.29
N VAL A 270 -0.34 4.43 9.04
CA VAL A 270 0.59 3.29 8.94
C VAL A 270 0.70 2.71 7.53
N ALA A 271 -0.31 2.92 6.68
CA ALA A 271 -0.38 2.36 5.33
C ALA A 271 -0.05 3.40 4.25
N ASN A 272 -0.47 4.65 4.42
CA ASN A 272 -0.33 5.68 3.39
C ASN A 272 1.09 6.27 3.39
N VAL A 273 2.01 5.56 2.74
CA VAL A 273 3.42 5.96 2.58
C VAL A 273 3.66 6.90 1.39
N GLU A 274 2.71 6.98 0.45
CA GLU A 274 2.81 7.86 -0.73
C GLU A 274 2.22 9.26 -0.47
N GLY A 275 1.21 9.35 0.40
CA GLY A 275 0.63 10.58 0.89
C GLY A 275 1.30 11.10 2.17
N LYS A 276 0.55 11.87 2.95
CA LYS A 276 1.04 12.48 4.20
C LYS A 276 0.90 11.56 5.41
N GLY A 277 0.11 10.49 5.32
CA GLY A 277 -0.11 9.56 6.43
C GLY A 277 -0.78 10.22 7.64
N ARG A 278 -1.74 11.13 7.40
CA ARG A 278 -2.48 11.84 8.45
C ARG A 278 -3.28 10.89 9.36
N ASP A 279 -3.29 11.17 10.66
CA ASP A 279 -4.06 10.46 11.68
C ASP A 279 -5.30 11.26 12.16
N ASP A 280 -5.57 12.42 11.57
CA ASP A 280 -6.62 13.36 11.98
C ASP A 280 -7.82 13.43 11.02
N LEU A 281 -8.02 12.40 10.18
CA LEU A 281 -9.08 12.30 9.18
C LEU A 281 -10.48 12.14 9.80
N GLY A 282 -10.98 13.21 10.44
CA GLY A 282 -12.22 13.22 11.19
C GLY A 282 -13.50 13.27 10.35
N VAL A 283 -14.62 12.93 10.99
CA VAL A 283 -15.95 12.82 10.35
C VAL A 283 -16.57 14.15 9.90
N LYS A 284 -16.10 15.28 10.43
CA LYS A 284 -16.73 16.60 10.24
C LYS A 284 -16.87 16.96 8.76
N ILE A 285 -15.82 16.75 7.98
CA ILE A 285 -15.79 17.06 6.54
C ILE A 285 -16.76 16.16 5.77
N LEU A 286 -16.87 14.89 6.14
CA LEU A 286 -17.80 13.96 5.52
C LEU A 286 -19.26 14.34 5.80
N LEU A 287 -19.59 14.76 7.03
CA LEU A 287 -20.94 15.24 7.36
C LEU A 287 -21.27 16.55 6.62
N GLU A 288 -20.29 17.45 6.53
CA GLU A 288 -20.46 18.71 5.82
C GLU A 288 -20.68 18.48 4.33
N ALA A 289 -19.89 17.60 3.71
CA ALA A 289 -20.06 17.18 2.32
C ALA A 289 -21.46 16.57 2.08
N GLU A 290 -21.96 15.73 2.98
CA GLU A 290 -23.34 15.22 2.89
C GLU A 290 -24.39 16.32 3.01
N GLY A 291 -24.19 17.29 3.89
CA GLY A 291 -25.04 18.47 4.00
C GLY A 291 -25.05 19.30 2.72
N ILE A 292 -23.88 19.52 2.12
CA ILE A 292 -23.72 20.24 0.85
C ILE A 292 -24.51 19.57 -0.27
N THR A 293 -24.37 18.25 -0.42
CA THR A 293 -25.05 17.52 -1.52
C THR A 293 -26.57 17.54 -1.44
N ARG A 294 -27.14 17.96 -0.31
CA ARG A 294 -28.59 18.16 -0.13
C ARG A 294 -29.04 19.60 -0.32
N ARG A 295 -28.19 20.57 0.02
CA ARG A 295 -28.54 22.00 0.01
C ARG A 295 -28.06 22.76 -1.23
N VAL A 296 -27.03 22.23 -1.91
CA VAL A 296 -26.44 22.82 -3.11
C VAL A 296 -26.89 22.03 -4.33
N THR A 297 -27.53 22.71 -5.29
CA THR A 297 -27.93 22.10 -6.56
C THR A 297 -26.79 22.20 -7.58
N ARG A 298 -26.87 21.43 -8.68
CA ARG A 298 -25.83 21.44 -9.73
C ARG A 298 -25.75 22.80 -10.42
N GLU A 299 -26.88 23.48 -10.54
CA GLU A 299 -27.04 24.80 -11.14
C GLU A 299 -26.45 25.92 -10.28
N GLN A 300 -26.30 25.69 -8.96
CA GLN A 300 -25.70 26.66 -8.05
C GLN A 300 -24.18 26.59 -8.06
N SER A 301 -23.62 25.38 -8.04
CA SER A 301 -22.19 25.13 -8.18
C SER A 301 -21.99 23.64 -8.45
N GLN A 302 -21.59 23.30 -9.66
CA GLN A 302 -21.21 21.93 -10.00
C GLN A 302 -19.93 21.55 -9.25
N ALA A 303 -18.98 22.49 -9.14
CA ALA A 303 -17.69 22.26 -8.50
C ALA A 303 -17.78 21.86 -7.03
N VAL A 304 -18.49 22.65 -6.23
CA VAL A 304 -18.62 22.39 -4.79
C VAL A 304 -19.40 21.10 -4.56
N ARG A 305 -20.38 20.80 -5.41
CA ARG A 305 -21.14 19.56 -5.32
C ARG A 305 -20.29 18.35 -5.68
N ASN A 306 -19.46 18.42 -6.72
CA ASN A 306 -18.54 17.38 -7.11
C ASN A 306 -17.49 17.10 -6.03
N LEU A 307 -16.88 18.13 -5.44
CA LEU A 307 -15.96 17.95 -4.31
C LEU A 307 -16.64 17.20 -3.15
N ALA A 308 -17.86 17.60 -2.80
CA ALA A 308 -18.63 16.94 -1.75
C ALA A 308 -19.01 15.49 -2.10
N ASP A 309 -19.39 15.22 -3.36
CA ASP A 309 -19.69 13.87 -3.84
C ASP A 309 -18.43 12.99 -3.90
N SER A 310 -17.26 13.51 -4.27
CA SER A 310 -15.98 12.79 -4.26
C SER A 310 -15.58 12.36 -2.85
N ILE A 311 -15.70 13.25 -1.84
CA ILE A 311 -15.45 12.90 -0.43
C ILE A 311 -16.35 11.73 0.02
N LYS A 312 -17.65 11.80 -0.32
CA LYS A 312 -18.61 10.73 0.01
C LYS A 312 -18.28 9.43 -0.74
N MET A 313 -17.94 9.52 -2.02
CA MET A 313 -17.63 8.37 -2.84
C MET A 313 -16.38 7.65 -2.35
N ASN A 314 -15.32 8.38 -1.97
CA ASN A 314 -14.12 7.76 -1.40
C ASN A 314 -14.39 7.08 -0.06
N PHE A 315 -15.25 7.65 0.79
CA PHE A 315 -15.71 6.97 2.01
C PHE A 315 -16.45 5.66 1.69
N GLN A 316 -17.32 5.65 0.66
CA GLN A 316 -18.02 4.43 0.26
C GLN A 316 -17.07 3.39 -0.36
N ARG A 317 -16.13 3.82 -1.21
CA ARG A 317 -15.08 2.94 -1.77
C ARG A 317 -14.25 2.29 -0.65
N PHE A 318 -13.93 3.04 0.41
CA PHE A 318 -13.27 2.47 1.59
C PHE A 318 -14.09 1.35 2.23
N ARG A 319 -15.39 1.59 2.45
CA ARG A 319 -16.31 0.57 2.98
C ARG A 319 -16.40 -0.66 2.07
N GLU A 320 -16.48 -0.45 0.76
CA GLU A 320 -16.46 -1.53 -0.24
C GLU A 320 -15.17 -2.36 -0.16
N GLN A 321 -14.02 -1.72 0.03
CA GLN A 321 -12.76 -2.42 0.19
C GLN A 321 -12.73 -3.26 1.48
N MET A 322 -13.27 -2.74 2.60
CA MET A 322 -13.38 -3.52 3.83
C MET A 322 -14.24 -4.78 3.64
N ARG A 323 -15.33 -4.71 2.88
CA ARG A 323 -16.16 -5.88 2.54
C ARG A 323 -15.41 -6.92 1.71
N ARG A 324 -14.52 -6.49 0.81
CA ARG A 324 -13.65 -7.41 0.06
C ARG A 324 -12.67 -8.10 1.00
N TYR A 325 -12.06 -7.36 1.92
CA TYR A 325 -11.15 -7.92 2.92
C TYR A 325 -11.84 -8.84 3.90
N GLU A 326 -13.11 -8.61 4.24
CA GLU A 326 -13.89 -9.56 5.04
C GLU A 326 -13.94 -10.95 4.40
N GLY A 327 -14.11 -11.02 3.07
CA GLY A 327 -14.18 -12.29 2.36
C GLY A 327 -12.89 -13.12 2.44
N ASN A 328 -11.73 -12.48 2.56
CA ASN A 328 -10.45 -13.16 2.70
C ASN A 328 -9.38 -12.28 3.38
N ILE A 329 -9.45 -12.17 4.71
CA ILE A 329 -8.54 -11.33 5.49
C ILE A 329 -7.08 -11.81 5.44
N GLU A 330 -6.85 -13.10 5.17
CA GLU A 330 -5.50 -13.67 5.08
C GLU A 330 -4.71 -13.14 3.87
N MET A 331 -5.39 -12.66 2.83
CA MET A 331 -4.76 -12.03 1.65
C MET A 331 -4.32 -10.58 1.90
N VAL A 332 -4.75 -9.98 3.01
CA VAL A 332 -4.28 -8.64 3.39
C VAL A 332 -2.89 -8.80 3.99
N ASP A 333 -1.89 -8.17 3.37
CA ASP A 333 -0.53 -8.17 3.91
C ASP A 333 -0.56 -7.47 5.29
N PRO A 334 -0.05 -8.11 6.36
CA PRO A 334 0.03 -7.52 7.70
C PRO A 334 0.71 -6.15 7.71
N GLN A 335 1.71 -5.97 6.85
CA GLN A 335 2.38 -4.71 6.62
C GLN A 335 1.52 -3.87 5.66
N LEU A 336 0.65 -3.03 6.22
CA LEU A 336 -0.48 -2.47 5.49
C LEU A 336 -0.09 -1.65 4.27
N LYS A 337 1.08 -1.00 4.29
CA LYS A 337 1.67 -0.27 3.15
C LYS A 337 1.92 -1.14 1.90
N ASN A 338 1.98 -2.46 2.03
CA ASN A 338 2.19 -3.37 0.90
C ASN A 338 0.88 -3.66 0.14
N ASN A 339 -0.28 -3.23 0.66
CA ASN A 339 -1.57 -3.43 0.03
C ASN A 339 -1.87 -2.26 -0.92
N GLN A 340 -1.40 -2.30 -2.17
CA GLN A 340 -1.47 -1.16 -3.10
C GLN A 340 -2.90 -0.58 -3.25
N GLU A 341 -3.91 -1.43 -3.41
CA GLU A 341 -5.31 -0.97 -3.52
C GLU A 341 -5.76 -0.16 -2.30
N LEU A 342 -5.29 -0.51 -1.10
CA LEU A 342 -5.58 0.23 0.12
C LEU A 342 -4.81 1.56 0.14
N VAL A 343 -3.54 1.55 -0.27
CA VAL A 343 -2.70 2.75 -0.33
C VAL A 343 -3.30 3.78 -1.29
N ASP A 344 -3.61 3.39 -2.52
CA ASP A 344 -4.20 4.27 -3.53
C ASP A 344 -5.51 4.90 -3.03
N LEU A 345 -6.35 4.10 -2.39
CA LEU A 345 -7.62 4.54 -1.81
C LEU A 345 -7.43 5.53 -0.66
N LEU A 346 -6.41 5.34 0.18
CA LEU A 346 -6.07 6.23 1.28
C LEU A 346 -5.48 7.54 0.80
N VAL A 347 -4.60 7.52 -0.20
CA VAL A 347 -4.05 8.73 -0.85
C VAL A 347 -5.17 9.59 -1.41
N GLU A 348 -6.09 8.97 -2.14
CA GLU A 348 -7.23 9.67 -2.74
C GLU A 348 -8.22 10.17 -1.67
N TYR A 349 -8.51 9.37 -0.64
CA TYR A 349 -9.35 9.78 0.48
C TYR A 349 -8.75 10.97 1.24
N GLU A 350 -7.46 10.92 1.58
CA GLU A 350 -6.72 11.99 2.25
C GLU A 350 -6.72 13.28 1.40
N THR A 351 -6.46 13.16 0.09
CA THR A 351 -6.43 14.30 -0.83
C THR A 351 -7.78 15.02 -0.89
N GLN A 352 -8.89 14.28 -1.07
CA GLN A 352 -10.22 14.88 -1.10
C GLN A 352 -10.64 15.42 0.27
N TRP A 353 -10.25 14.75 1.35
CA TRP A 353 -10.51 15.21 2.70
C TRP A 353 -9.81 16.55 2.97
N GLU A 354 -8.55 16.73 2.54
CA GLU A 354 -7.83 18.00 2.68
C GLU A 354 -8.46 19.14 1.86
N LYS A 355 -8.93 18.85 0.64
CA LYS A 355 -9.72 19.82 -0.14
C LYS A 355 -11.00 20.20 0.62
N GLY A 356 -11.67 19.22 1.22
CA GLY A 356 -12.84 19.43 2.07
C GLY A 356 -12.55 20.31 3.31
N LEU A 357 -11.45 20.04 4.00
CA LEU A 357 -10.98 20.83 5.14
C LEU A 357 -10.78 22.30 4.76
N ASN A 358 -10.11 22.54 3.63
CA ASN A 358 -9.73 23.87 3.19
C ASN A 358 -10.92 24.71 2.73
N TYR A 359 -11.89 24.09 2.06
CA TYR A 359 -12.94 24.83 1.33
C TYR A 359 -14.36 24.66 1.86
N LEU A 360 -14.69 23.55 2.54
CA LEU A 360 -16.08 23.26 2.91
C LEU A 360 -16.41 23.62 4.36
N LEU A 361 -15.42 23.63 5.27
CA LEU A 361 -15.66 23.89 6.69
C LEU A 361 -15.70 25.38 7.05
N ASP A 362 -14.88 26.22 6.40
CA ASP A 362 -14.91 27.67 6.64
C ASP A 362 -16.06 28.30 5.83
N PRO A 363 -17.09 28.89 6.48
CA PRO A 363 -18.21 29.50 5.78
C PRO A 363 -17.79 30.58 4.78
N LYS A 364 -16.70 31.32 5.05
CA LYS A 364 -16.20 32.37 4.16
C LYS A 364 -15.62 31.75 2.90
N ARG A 365 -14.71 30.78 3.05
CA ARG A 365 -14.07 30.08 1.92
C ARG A 365 -15.08 29.29 1.10
N TYR A 366 -16.03 28.62 1.75
CA TYR A 366 -17.14 27.94 1.07
C TYR A 366 -17.93 28.91 0.19
N THR A 367 -18.32 30.05 0.76
CA THR A 367 -19.11 31.07 0.06
C THR A 367 -18.35 31.70 -1.12
N GLN A 368 -17.02 31.83 -0.97
CA GLN A 368 -16.12 32.29 -2.03
C GLN A 368 -15.96 31.26 -3.14
N LEU A 369 -15.70 29.98 -2.80
CA LEU A 369 -15.58 28.90 -3.78
C LEU A 369 -16.87 28.72 -4.58
N MET A 370 -18.02 28.73 -3.90
CA MET A 370 -19.35 28.68 -4.54
C MET A 370 -19.54 29.79 -5.58
N LEU A 371 -19.21 31.04 -5.22
CA LEU A 371 -19.32 32.15 -6.16
C LEU A 371 -18.32 32.01 -7.31
N PHE A 372 -17.08 31.67 -6.99
CA PHE A 372 -15.99 31.55 -7.96
C PHE A 372 -16.29 30.49 -9.01
N SER A 373 -16.70 29.30 -8.60
CA SER A 373 -17.12 28.24 -9.52
C SER A 373 -18.34 28.67 -10.35
N HIS A 374 -19.32 29.32 -9.72
CA HIS A 374 -20.53 29.76 -10.43
C HIS A 374 -20.21 30.79 -11.53
N ILE A 375 -19.26 31.70 -11.29
CA ILE A 375 -18.80 32.66 -12.32
C ILE A 375 -18.19 31.92 -13.51
N ILE A 376 -17.34 30.92 -13.25
CA ILE A 376 -16.69 30.13 -14.31
C ILE A 376 -17.74 29.32 -15.08
N GLU A 377 -18.59 28.59 -14.38
CA GLU A 377 -19.64 27.73 -14.94
C GLU A 377 -20.63 28.53 -15.79
N THR A 378 -21.17 29.63 -15.27
CA THR A 378 -22.11 30.48 -16.02
C THR A 378 -21.45 31.18 -17.21
N SER A 379 -20.16 31.54 -17.11
CA SER A 379 -19.42 32.08 -18.24
C SER A 379 -19.21 31.04 -19.33
N ALA A 380 -18.94 29.78 -18.95
CA ALA A 380 -18.80 28.67 -19.87
C ALA A 380 -20.12 28.35 -20.59
N GLU A 381 -21.23 28.31 -19.85
CA GLU A 381 -22.58 28.12 -20.43
C GLU A 381 -22.96 29.23 -21.42
N LYS A 382 -22.53 30.47 -21.13
CA LYS A 382 -22.82 31.64 -21.96
C LYS A 382 -21.96 31.70 -23.22
N TYR A 383 -20.73 31.18 -23.16
CA TYR A 383 -19.72 31.34 -24.22
C TYR A 383 -19.02 30.02 -24.56
N SER A 384 -19.40 29.41 -25.69
CA SER A 384 -18.85 28.13 -26.15
C SER A 384 -17.32 28.13 -26.31
N GLN A 385 -16.73 29.25 -26.74
CA GLN A 385 -15.27 29.38 -26.87
C GLN A 385 -14.57 29.27 -25.51
N PHE A 386 -15.14 29.87 -24.46
CA PHE A 386 -14.57 29.76 -23.11
C PHE A 386 -14.78 28.37 -22.51
N GLN A 387 -15.91 27.73 -22.82
CA GLN A 387 -16.14 26.33 -22.47
C GLN A 387 -15.08 25.41 -23.09
N GLU A 388 -14.79 25.56 -24.39
CA GLU A 388 -13.75 24.79 -25.07
C GLU A 388 -12.37 25.01 -24.44
N GLN A 389 -12.04 26.26 -24.08
CA GLN A 389 -10.79 26.59 -23.37
C GLN A 389 -10.70 25.87 -22.01
N LEU A 390 -11.80 25.79 -21.26
CA LEU A 390 -11.84 25.05 -19.98
C LEU A 390 -11.68 23.54 -20.18
N GLU A 391 -12.38 22.96 -21.16
CA GLU A 391 -12.35 21.52 -21.45
C GLU A 391 -10.97 21.07 -21.95
N CYS A 392 -10.32 21.86 -22.80
CA CYS A 392 -8.98 21.60 -23.31
C CYS A 392 -7.84 22.04 -22.37
N ARG A 393 -8.18 22.64 -21.21
CA ARG A 393 -7.22 23.26 -20.28
C ARG A 393 -6.25 24.20 -20.99
N ASP A 394 -6.78 25.05 -21.85
CA ASP A 394 -6.01 26.05 -22.59
C ASP A 394 -5.28 26.97 -21.61
N SER A 395 -4.03 27.32 -21.91
CA SER A 395 -3.24 28.29 -21.14
C SER A 395 -3.95 29.65 -20.95
N ASP A 396 -4.83 30.02 -21.88
CA ASP A 396 -5.59 31.26 -21.81
C ASP A 396 -6.54 31.34 -20.60
N ILE A 397 -6.99 30.20 -20.04
CA ILE A 397 -7.88 30.20 -18.87
C ILE A 397 -7.19 30.80 -17.63
N PHE A 398 -5.87 30.66 -17.53
CA PHE A 398 -5.07 31.24 -16.44
C PHE A 398 -4.94 32.76 -16.55
N VAL A 399 -5.30 33.35 -17.70
CA VAL A 399 -5.43 34.80 -17.86
C VAL A 399 -6.89 35.21 -17.71
N ALA A 400 -7.80 34.51 -18.37
CA ALA A 400 -9.22 34.84 -18.45
C ALA A 400 -9.91 34.79 -17.07
N ILE A 401 -9.74 33.71 -16.30
CA ILE A 401 -10.45 33.50 -15.02
C ILE A 401 -10.10 34.58 -13.98
N PRO A 402 -8.81 34.89 -13.72
CA PRO A 402 -8.44 36.01 -12.87
C PRO A 402 -9.05 37.35 -13.33
N CYS A 403 -9.10 37.60 -14.66
CA CYS A 403 -9.71 38.81 -15.19
C CYS A 403 -11.21 38.90 -14.91
N LEU A 404 -11.95 37.79 -15.02
CA LEU A 404 -13.37 37.74 -14.67
C LEU A 404 -13.61 38.11 -13.21
N ILE A 405 -12.72 37.70 -12.30
CA ILE A 405 -12.85 38.01 -10.88
C ILE A 405 -12.53 39.47 -10.56
N ILE A 406 -11.50 40.05 -11.19
CA ILE A 406 -11.27 41.49 -11.10
C ILE A 406 -12.47 42.26 -11.64
N LEU A 407 -13.06 41.81 -12.75
CA LEU A 407 -14.25 42.44 -13.33
C LEU A 407 -15.45 42.37 -12.37
N LYS A 408 -15.66 41.25 -11.66
CA LYS A 408 -16.66 41.14 -10.60
C LYS A 408 -16.38 42.02 -9.39
N HIS A 409 -15.11 42.19 -9.03
CA HIS A 409 -14.71 43.07 -7.94
C HIS A 409 -14.97 44.56 -8.24
N LEU A 410 -14.92 44.98 -9.52
CA LEU A 410 -15.28 46.34 -9.90
C LEU A 410 -16.76 46.68 -9.66
N GLU A 411 -17.64 45.67 -9.69
CA GLU A 411 -19.06 45.76 -9.33
C GLU A 411 -19.33 45.44 -7.85
N ASP A 412 -18.28 45.23 -7.04
CA ASP A 412 -18.36 44.82 -5.63
C ASP A 412 -19.13 43.48 -5.43
N GLU A 413 -19.11 42.60 -6.44
CA GLU A 413 -19.83 41.31 -6.47
C GLU A 413 -18.92 40.08 -6.26
N ASP A 414 -17.64 40.25 -5.96
CA ASP A 414 -16.66 39.16 -5.86
C ASP A 414 -16.62 38.46 -4.48
N ARG A 415 -17.45 38.90 -3.52
CA ARG A 415 -17.43 38.40 -2.13
C ARG A 415 -16.04 38.41 -1.49
N ASN A 416 -15.25 39.45 -1.77
CA ASN A 416 -13.90 39.65 -1.25
C ASN A 416 -12.89 38.56 -1.67
N ILE A 417 -13.11 37.87 -2.80
CA ILE A 417 -12.09 36.97 -3.37
C ILE A 417 -10.85 37.78 -3.74
N CYS A 418 -11.00 38.94 -4.39
CA CYS A 418 -9.89 39.82 -4.75
C CYS A 418 -9.15 40.33 -3.51
N LEU A 419 -9.85 40.73 -2.45
CA LEU A 419 -9.20 41.18 -1.22
C LEU A 419 -8.52 40.05 -0.44
N TYR A 420 -8.98 38.81 -0.61
CA TYR A 420 -8.34 37.64 -0.01
C TYR A 420 -6.99 37.33 -0.67
N PHE A 421 -6.97 37.26 -2.01
CA PHE A 421 -5.76 36.93 -2.76
C PHE A 421 -4.86 38.14 -3.05
N LEU A 422 -5.40 39.37 -2.99
CA LEU A 422 -4.67 40.63 -3.16
C LEU A 422 -5.09 41.69 -2.13
N PRO A 423 -4.71 41.53 -0.84
CA PRO A 423 -5.09 42.46 0.23
C PRO A 423 -4.64 43.91 0.00
N MET A 424 -3.61 44.12 -0.81
CA MET A 424 -3.10 45.43 -1.22
C MET A 424 -4.14 46.30 -1.94
N LEU A 425 -5.23 45.70 -2.44
CA LEU A 425 -6.38 46.42 -2.99
C LEU A 425 -7.23 47.14 -1.94
N ASN A 426 -6.94 46.97 -0.65
CA ASN A 426 -7.60 47.71 0.44
C ASN A 426 -6.62 48.67 1.18
N ASP A 427 -5.35 48.71 0.78
CA ASP A 427 -4.35 49.57 1.40
C ASP A 427 -4.22 50.89 0.63
N THR A 428 -4.77 51.97 1.20
CA THR A 428 -4.73 53.32 0.59
C THR A 428 -3.33 53.84 0.27
N SER A 429 -2.29 53.32 0.92
CA SER A 429 -0.90 53.68 0.66
C SER A 429 -0.28 52.91 -0.51
N SER A 430 -0.93 51.82 -0.95
CA SER A 430 -0.45 50.95 -2.01
C SER A 430 -0.66 51.54 -3.40
N LYS A 431 0.36 51.38 -4.27
CA LYS A 431 0.24 51.71 -5.70
C LYS A 431 -0.82 50.86 -6.40
N LEU A 432 -1.06 49.64 -5.91
CA LEU A 432 -2.10 48.75 -6.45
C LEU A 432 -3.50 49.28 -6.13
N TYR A 433 -3.72 49.76 -4.91
CA TYR A 433 -4.96 50.45 -4.54
C TYR A 433 -5.22 51.67 -5.42
N GLN A 434 -4.21 52.53 -5.62
CA GLN A 434 -4.34 53.71 -6.49
C GLN A 434 -4.70 53.30 -7.93
N SER A 435 -4.01 52.28 -8.46
CA SER A 435 -4.28 51.74 -9.80
C SER A 435 -5.70 51.19 -9.92
N PHE A 436 -6.17 50.47 -8.91
CA PHE A 436 -7.53 49.94 -8.83
C PHE A 436 -8.58 51.05 -8.75
N MET A 437 -8.36 52.10 -7.95
CA MET A 437 -9.30 53.21 -7.85
C MET A 437 -9.43 53.98 -9.16
N ILE A 438 -8.32 54.16 -9.90
CA ILE A 438 -8.37 54.75 -11.25
C ILE A 438 -9.17 53.84 -12.19
N LEU A 439 -8.90 52.54 -12.18
CA LEU A 439 -9.68 51.57 -12.97
C LEU A 439 -11.18 51.62 -12.62
N LYS A 440 -11.54 51.67 -11.33
CA LYS A 440 -12.93 51.75 -10.87
C LYS A 440 -13.61 53.02 -11.38
N GLN A 441 -12.91 54.16 -11.40
CA GLN A 441 -13.41 55.40 -11.98
C GLN A 441 -13.61 55.31 -13.50
N GLU A 442 -12.62 54.79 -14.24
CA GLU A 442 -12.70 54.61 -15.69
C GLU A 442 -13.83 53.67 -16.09
N PHE A 443 -13.98 52.55 -15.37
CA PHE A 443 -15.04 51.57 -15.57
C PHE A 443 -16.44 52.14 -15.25
N GLN A 444 -16.58 52.91 -14.17
CA GLN A 444 -17.83 53.62 -13.88
C GLN A 444 -18.16 54.69 -14.93
N GLY A 445 -17.15 55.35 -15.49
CA GLY A 445 -17.31 56.27 -16.62
C GLY A 445 -17.88 55.56 -17.86
N TRP A 446 -17.30 54.41 -18.21
CA TRP A 446 -17.78 53.54 -19.30
C TRP A 446 -19.21 53.06 -19.09
N ARG A 447 -19.54 52.62 -17.87
CA ARG A 447 -20.89 52.20 -17.48
C ARG A 447 -21.94 53.29 -17.74
N ARG A 448 -21.64 54.55 -17.43
CA ARG A 448 -22.59 55.68 -17.61
C ARG A 448 -22.90 56.00 -19.07
N GLN A 449 -22.04 55.60 -20.00
CA GLN A 449 -22.26 55.82 -21.44
C GLN A 449 -23.26 54.83 -22.04
N HIS A 450 -23.60 53.75 -21.33
CA HIS A 450 -24.48 52.70 -21.82
C HIS A 450 -25.86 52.78 -21.15
N SER A 451 -26.92 52.77 -21.96
CA SER A 451 -28.31 52.86 -21.49
C SER A 451 -28.82 51.56 -20.85
N LYS A 452 -28.28 50.41 -21.27
CA LYS A 452 -28.61 49.09 -20.72
C LYS A 452 -27.57 48.66 -19.69
N SER A 453 -28.04 48.32 -18.49
CA SER A 453 -27.19 47.97 -17.34
C SER A 453 -26.30 46.73 -17.50
N TYR A 454 -26.40 45.97 -18.60
CA TYR A 454 -25.61 44.74 -18.80
C TYR A 454 -24.77 44.75 -20.08
N GLU A 455 -24.98 45.73 -20.96
CA GLU A 455 -24.33 45.79 -22.26
C GLU A 455 -22.83 46.10 -22.13
N TYR A 456 -22.49 47.11 -21.33
CA TYR A 456 -21.11 47.52 -21.07
C TYR A 456 -20.25 46.38 -20.47
N TYR A 457 -20.84 45.62 -19.54
CA TYR A 457 -20.19 44.52 -18.84
C TYR A 457 -19.92 43.36 -19.80
N ASN A 458 -20.94 42.96 -20.57
CA ASN A 458 -20.84 41.87 -21.55
C ASN A 458 -19.78 42.15 -22.62
N ILE A 459 -19.60 43.40 -23.03
CA ILE A 459 -18.54 43.78 -23.98
C ILE A 459 -17.16 43.49 -23.38
N ILE A 460 -16.90 44.01 -22.17
CA ILE A 460 -15.61 43.82 -21.50
C ILE A 460 -15.37 42.34 -21.20
N GLU A 461 -16.38 41.64 -20.69
CA GLU A 461 -16.32 40.20 -20.41
C GLU A 461 -15.92 39.39 -21.66
N LYS A 462 -16.60 39.58 -22.79
CA LYS A 462 -16.27 38.88 -24.05
C LYS A 462 -14.85 39.17 -24.53
N LEU A 463 -14.41 40.42 -24.45
CA LEU A 463 -13.07 40.82 -24.86
C LEU A 463 -11.98 40.24 -23.95
N LEU A 464 -12.25 40.11 -22.64
CA LEU A 464 -11.35 39.44 -21.70
C LEU A 464 -11.25 37.93 -21.97
N LEU A 465 -12.32 37.32 -22.45
CA LEU A 465 -12.38 35.91 -22.88
C LEU A 465 -11.81 35.68 -24.29
N GLY A 466 -11.32 36.72 -24.97
CA GLY A 466 -10.79 36.60 -26.34
C GLY A 466 -11.85 36.34 -27.41
N ILE A 467 -13.12 36.67 -27.13
CA ILE A 467 -14.24 36.48 -28.04
C ILE A 467 -14.36 37.71 -28.97
N PRO A 468 -14.33 37.54 -30.30
CA PRO A 468 -14.41 38.65 -31.24
C PRO A 468 -15.67 39.49 -31.07
N GLN A 469 -15.57 40.83 -31.14
CA GLN A 469 -16.70 41.77 -31.09
C GLN A 469 -16.77 42.65 -32.35
N GLN A 470 -17.90 43.35 -32.51
CA GLN A 470 -18.10 44.32 -33.60
C GLN A 470 -17.10 45.48 -33.49
N GLN A 471 -16.86 46.16 -34.62
CA GLN A 471 -15.95 47.30 -34.67
C GLN A 471 -16.50 48.47 -33.84
N PHE A 472 -15.77 48.86 -32.80
CA PHE A 472 -16.05 50.05 -32.01
C PHE A 472 -15.47 51.29 -32.70
N SER A 473 -15.94 52.49 -32.32
CA SER A 473 -15.24 53.73 -32.72
C SER A 473 -13.82 53.77 -32.15
N GLU A 474 -12.96 54.64 -32.72
CA GLU A 474 -11.58 54.79 -32.26
C GLU A 474 -11.50 55.28 -30.80
N GLU A 475 -12.41 56.16 -30.39
CA GLU A 475 -12.51 56.66 -29.01
C GLU A 475 -12.93 55.56 -28.03
N GLU A 476 -13.95 54.76 -28.39
CA GLU A 476 -14.41 53.63 -27.58
C GLU A 476 -13.35 52.54 -27.46
N SER A 477 -12.67 52.23 -28.58
CA SER A 477 -11.58 51.24 -28.61
C SER A 477 -10.46 51.62 -27.64
N ASN A 478 -10.03 52.88 -27.67
CA ASN A 478 -8.99 53.40 -26.76
C ASN A 478 -9.43 53.36 -25.29
N GLN A 479 -10.70 53.60 -24.99
CA GLN A 479 -11.22 53.54 -23.63
C GLN A 479 -11.30 52.09 -23.11
N ILE A 480 -11.83 51.18 -23.93
CA ILE A 480 -11.92 49.75 -23.63
C ILE A 480 -10.52 49.16 -23.41
N GLU A 481 -9.56 49.49 -24.27
CA GLU A 481 -8.19 48.97 -24.16
C GLU A 481 -7.53 49.38 -22.85
N LYS A 482 -7.68 50.65 -22.43
CA LYS A 482 -7.18 51.13 -21.13
C LYS A 482 -7.76 50.35 -19.95
N ILE A 483 -9.07 50.11 -19.96
CA ILE A 483 -9.75 49.34 -18.91
C ILE A 483 -9.23 47.89 -18.92
N MET A 484 -9.17 47.25 -20.09
CA MET A 484 -8.70 45.87 -20.24
C MET A 484 -7.24 45.69 -19.80
N GLN A 485 -6.35 46.59 -20.17
CA GLN A 485 -4.94 46.54 -19.79
C GLN A 485 -4.78 46.58 -18.26
N LYS A 486 -5.56 47.42 -17.57
CA LYS A 486 -5.54 47.52 -16.10
C LYS A 486 -6.17 46.30 -15.42
N ILE A 487 -7.25 45.75 -15.98
CA ILE A 487 -7.82 44.48 -15.49
C ILE A 487 -6.77 43.38 -15.59
N LYS A 488 -6.12 43.22 -16.76
CA LYS A 488 -5.05 42.23 -16.97
C LYS A 488 -3.87 42.45 -16.05
N PHE A 489 -3.48 43.70 -15.81
CA PHE A 489 -2.42 44.01 -14.86
C PHE A 489 -2.77 43.56 -13.43
N LEU A 490 -3.95 43.93 -12.94
CA LEU A 490 -4.39 43.52 -11.59
C LEU A 490 -4.61 42.00 -11.49
N SER A 491 -5.03 41.36 -12.58
CA SER A 491 -5.24 39.90 -12.60
C SER A 491 -3.92 39.13 -12.55
N ILE A 492 -2.84 39.67 -13.11
CA ILE A 492 -1.48 39.12 -12.95
C ILE A 492 -1.01 39.29 -11.51
N GLU A 493 -1.22 40.46 -10.91
CA GLU A 493 -0.81 40.71 -9.52
C GLU A 493 -1.59 39.85 -8.50
N LEU A 494 -2.89 39.62 -8.76
CA LEU A 494 -3.74 38.70 -8.00
C LEU A 494 -3.13 37.29 -7.93
N GLN A 495 -2.69 36.78 -9.08
CA GLN A 495 -2.08 35.45 -9.18
C GLN A 495 -0.71 35.40 -8.51
N ARG A 496 0.09 36.45 -8.63
CA ARG A 496 1.47 36.49 -8.14
C ARG A 496 1.57 36.56 -6.62
N HIS A 497 0.62 37.23 -5.96
CA HIS A 497 0.75 37.49 -4.54
C HIS A 497 0.74 36.20 -3.70
N ASN A 498 -0.12 35.24 -4.03
CA ASN A 498 -0.12 33.91 -3.43
C ASN A 498 -0.45 32.83 -4.48
N ALA A 499 0.52 32.56 -5.35
CA ALA A 499 0.35 31.66 -6.49
C ALA A 499 -0.05 30.23 -6.09
N ILE A 500 0.48 29.71 -4.97
CA ILE A 500 0.20 28.34 -4.51
C ILE A 500 -1.28 28.22 -4.12
N GLU A 501 -1.77 29.14 -3.29
CA GLU A 501 -3.16 29.11 -2.84
C GLU A 501 -4.13 29.44 -3.98
N TRP A 502 -3.78 30.39 -4.85
CA TRP A 502 -4.57 30.72 -6.03
C TRP A 502 -4.72 29.52 -6.96
N ASN A 503 -3.63 28.81 -7.26
CA ASN A 503 -3.67 27.63 -8.11
C ASN A 503 -4.49 26.50 -7.47
N SER A 504 -4.39 26.31 -6.15
CA SER A 504 -5.25 25.34 -5.44
C SER A 504 -6.73 25.72 -5.48
N PHE A 505 -7.04 27.02 -5.42
CA PHE A 505 -8.41 27.53 -5.48
C PHE A 505 -9.01 27.38 -6.89
N ILE A 506 -8.22 27.66 -7.94
CA ILE A 506 -8.56 27.35 -9.33
C ILE A 506 -8.78 25.85 -9.51
N ASP A 507 -7.87 25.01 -9.01
CA ASP A 507 -7.98 23.56 -9.10
C ASP A 507 -9.31 23.06 -8.51
N ALA A 508 -9.68 23.55 -7.32
CA ALA A 508 -10.93 23.20 -6.66
C ALA A 508 -12.18 23.66 -7.42
N ALA A 509 -12.08 24.74 -8.21
CA ALA A 509 -13.20 25.29 -8.97
C ALA A 509 -13.35 24.65 -10.36
N ILE A 510 -12.26 24.18 -10.98
CA ILE A 510 -12.27 23.68 -12.36
C ILE A 510 -12.19 22.15 -12.44
N ASN A 511 -11.45 21.47 -11.54
CA ASN A 511 -11.28 20.01 -11.63
C ASN A 511 -12.53 19.28 -11.14
N ASN A 512 -13.39 18.98 -12.11
CA ASN A 512 -14.72 18.43 -11.92
C ASN A 512 -15.12 17.38 -12.97
N ASN A 513 -14.12 16.68 -13.53
CA ASN A 513 -14.28 15.37 -14.14
C ASN A 513 -13.41 14.35 -13.41
#